data_AF-A0A9Q1ITR8-F1
#
_entry.id   AF-A0A9Q1ITR8-F1
#
_cell.length_a   1.000
_cell.length_b   1.000
_cell.length_c   1.000
_cell.angle_alpha   90.00
_cell.angle_beta   90.00
_cell.angle_gamma   90.00
#
_symmetry.space_group_name_H-M   'P 1'
#
loop_
_entity.id
_entity.type
_entity.pdbx_description
1 polymer ?
#
loop_
_entity_poly.entity_id
_entity_poly.type
_entity_poly.pdbx_seq_one_letter_code
_entity_poly.pdbx_strand_id
1 'polypeptide(L)'
;MGNFRQKMRVAGCSELRVNARTSGSTSSKRLKKARKSEVNFLPDFPEGKAQSDLEIERSAMVSEMKKRKVDWKQIGEMMSNTFPLRRKEIVEDEPLVTQVKDRWPALFSERQIEAEFARLTSVDLKGSFFAGLDQYLAKFLELYKAKNGIVDLTRLMRCLNDDATDDEDTFTRGMKVGVVMVKDGEDIIDTSVVLEEAVILSDLKDIPRAFALLMGLLFALNIDYPKELRYTFEVIQKVLMNIGGGQCSSLVHGFRNRLLRKTM
;
A
#
# COMPACT_ATOMS: atom_id res chain seq x y z
N MET A 1 -39.06 1.72 8.83
CA MET A 1 -37.92 2.65 9.05
C MET A 1 -36.67 2.08 8.36
N GLY A 2 -36.08 2.78 7.40
CA GLY A 2 -34.85 2.31 6.73
C GLY A 2 -33.63 2.37 7.67
N ASN A 3 -32.70 1.42 7.53
CA ASN A 3 -31.49 1.40 8.38
C ASN A 3 -30.64 2.67 8.14
N PHE A 4 -29.79 3.03 9.11
CA PHE A 4 -28.94 4.23 9.04
C PHE A 4 -28.12 4.32 7.73
N ARG A 5 -27.60 3.19 7.26
CA ARG A 5 -26.87 3.08 5.98
C ARG A 5 -27.76 3.37 4.76
N GLN A 6 -29.04 3.03 4.81
CA GLN A 6 -30.00 3.36 3.76
C GLN A 6 -30.35 4.85 3.78
N LYS A 7 -30.48 5.45 4.97
CA LYS A 7 -30.69 6.91 5.12
C LYS A 7 -29.49 7.70 4.59
N MET A 8 -28.27 7.30 4.95
CA MET A 8 -27.02 7.93 4.45
C MET A 8 -26.86 7.77 2.93
N ARG A 9 -27.31 6.64 2.35
CA ARG A 9 -27.34 6.47 0.89
C ARG A 9 -28.33 7.44 0.22
N VAL A 10 -29.52 7.61 0.79
CA VAL A 10 -30.54 8.55 0.29
C VAL A 10 -30.08 10.01 0.43
N ALA A 11 -29.29 10.31 1.46
CA ALA A 11 -28.68 11.62 1.68
C ALA A 11 -27.49 11.94 0.75
N GLY A 12 -27.13 11.03 -0.18
CA GLY A 12 -26.11 11.28 -1.20
C GLY A 12 -24.67 10.98 -0.79
N CYS A 13 -24.42 10.30 0.35
CA CYS A 13 -23.06 9.96 0.79
C CYS A 13 -22.31 9.10 -0.24
N SER A 14 -21.23 9.64 -0.79
CA SER A 14 -20.41 9.05 -1.86
C SER A 14 -19.83 7.68 -1.46
N GLU A 15 -19.38 7.54 -0.21
CA GLU A 15 -18.86 6.29 0.37
C GLU A 15 -19.79 5.09 0.18
N LEU A 16 -21.09 5.31 0.32
CA LEU A 16 -22.08 4.24 0.24
C LEU A 16 -22.43 3.83 -1.19
N ARG A 17 -22.12 4.68 -2.18
CA ARG A 17 -22.24 4.37 -3.60
C ARG A 17 -21.07 3.50 -4.07
N VAL A 18 -19.85 3.84 -3.67
CA VAL A 18 -18.64 3.13 -4.10
C VAL A 18 -18.53 1.73 -3.49
N ASN A 19 -19.07 1.54 -2.28
CA ASN A 19 -19.09 0.24 -1.61
C ASN A 19 -20.37 -0.57 -1.85
N ALA A 20 -21.27 -0.12 -2.73
CA ALA A 20 -22.48 -0.85 -3.07
C ALA A 20 -22.17 -2.07 -3.94
N ARG A 21 -22.74 -3.24 -3.60
CA ARG A 21 -22.74 -4.40 -4.50
C ARG A 21 -23.62 -4.06 -5.70
N THR A 22 -23.00 -3.75 -6.84
CA THR A 22 -23.71 -3.52 -8.10
C THR A 22 -24.36 -4.83 -8.53
N SER A 23 -25.65 -5.02 -8.24
CA SER A 23 -26.47 -6.05 -8.86
C SER A 23 -26.89 -5.55 -10.23
N GLY A 24 -26.05 -5.79 -11.24
CA GLY A 24 -26.36 -5.49 -12.64
C GLY A 24 -25.66 -4.25 -13.19
N SER A 25 -24.50 -4.46 -13.82
CA SER A 25 -24.16 -3.77 -15.07
C SER A 25 -23.14 -4.59 -15.84
N THR A 26 -23.38 -4.68 -17.14
CA THR A 26 -22.60 -5.42 -18.13
C THR A 26 -21.36 -4.61 -18.48
N SER A 27 -20.34 -4.62 -17.61
CA SER A 27 -19.02 -4.06 -17.95
C SER A 27 -17.96 -4.91 -17.28
N SER A 28 -17.03 -5.46 -18.09
CA SER A 28 -15.76 -6.09 -17.71
C SER A 28 -15.74 -6.78 -16.34
N LYS A 29 -15.74 -8.12 -16.33
CA LYS A 29 -15.66 -8.97 -15.13
C LYS A 29 -14.75 -8.34 -14.06
N ARG A 30 -15.35 -7.65 -13.08
CA ARG A 30 -14.64 -7.12 -11.90
C ARG A 30 -13.88 -8.29 -11.30
N LEU A 31 -12.56 -8.28 -11.42
CA LEU A 31 -11.70 -9.24 -10.76
C LEU A 31 -12.08 -9.23 -9.28
N LYS A 32 -12.32 -10.41 -8.69
CA LYS A 32 -12.65 -10.52 -7.27
C LYS A 32 -11.50 -9.89 -6.48
N LYS A 33 -11.73 -8.70 -5.91
CA LYS A 33 -10.75 -7.97 -5.10
C LYS A 33 -10.21 -8.88 -4.01
N ALA A 34 -8.89 -8.94 -3.86
CA ALA A 34 -8.28 -9.55 -2.69
C ALA A 34 -8.83 -8.79 -1.46
N ARG A 35 -9.31 -9.52 -0.45
CA ARG A 35 -9.97 -8.91 0.71
C ARG A 35 -8.95 -8.13 1.54
N LYS A 36 -8.70 -6.87 1.20
CA LYS A 36 -8.04 -5.90 2.10
C LYS A 36 -8.85 -5.61 3.37
N SER A 37 -10.05 -6.17 3.53
CA SER A 37 -10.97 -5.83 4.64
C SER A 37 -11.26 -4.33 4.79
N GLU A 38 -10.84 -3.49 3.84
CA GLU A 38 -11.15 -2.07 3.79
C GLU A 38 -12.41 -1.84 2.98
N VAL A 39 -13.19 -0.90 3.50
CA VAL A 39 -14.27 -0.23 2.78
C VAL A 39 -13.62 0.99 2.13
N ASN A 40 -13.90 1.27 0.85
CA ASN A 40 -13.36 2.46 0.19
C ASN A 40 -13.86 3.70 0.95
N PHE A 41 -12.97 4.36 1.67
CA PHE A 41 -13.24 5.62 2.36
C PHE A 41 -13.16 6.77 1.34
N LEU A 42 -14.22 7.58 1.26
CA LEU A 42 -14.36 8.71 0.35
C LEU A 42 -15.00 9.88 1.11
N PRO A 43 -14.20 10.65 1.85
CA PRO A 43 -14.73 11.76 2.62
C PRO A 43 -15.31 12.84 1.70
N ASP A 44 -16.29 13.57 2.22
CA ASP A 44 -16.80 14.78 1.56
C ASP A 44 -15.74 15.89 1.54
N PHE A 45 -15.91 16.86 0.66
CA PHE A 45 -15.03 18.03 0.61
C PHE A 45 -15.19 18.89 1.86
N PRO A 46 -14.13 19.59 2.31
CA PRO A 46 -14.22 20.49 3.45
C PRO A 46 -15.33 21.52 3.27
N GLU A 47 -15.98 21.90 4.37
CA GLU A 47 -17.11 22.83 4.35
C GLU A 47 -16.74 24.14 3.63
N GLY A 48 -17.57 24.53 2.65
CA GLY A 48 -17.36 25.73 1.84
C GLY A 48 -16.32 25.62 0.72
N LYS A 49 -15.68 24.45 0.51
CA LYS A 49 -14.72 24.26 -0.60
C LYS A 49 -15.35 23.50 -1.77
N ALA A 50 -15.23 24.09 -2.96
CA ALA A 50 -15.54 23.42 -4.22
C ALA A 50 -14.33 22.62 -4.72
N GLN A 51 -14.56 21.77 -5.73
CA GLN A 51 -13.48 21.02 -6.39
C GLN A 51 -12.39 21.93 -6.95
N SER A 52 -12.77 23.08 -7.50
CA SER A 52 -11.86 24.08 -8.06
C SER A 52 -10.89 24.63 -7.02
N ASP A 53 -11.33 24.80 -5.77
CA ASP A 53 -10.50 25.35 -4.70
C ASP A 53 -9.42 24.34 -4.30
N LEU A 54 -9.79 23.06 -4.24
CA LEU A 54 -8.86 21.97 -3.96
C LEU A 54 -7.86 21.76 -5.12
N GLU A 55 -8.27 22.00 -6.37
CA GLU A 55 -7.36 21.98 -7.53
C GLU A 55 -6.33 23.13 -7.50
N ILE A 56 -6.72 24.30 -6.98
CA ILE A 56 -5.78 25.41 -6.74
C ILE A 56 -4.75 24.99 -5.68
N GLU A 57 -5.18 24.41 -4.57
CA GLU A 57 -4.26 23.92 -3.51
C GLU A 57 -3.33 22.81 -4.03
N ARG A 58 -3.84 21.87 -4.83
CA ARG A 58 -3.01 20.86 -5.49
C ARG A 58 -1.97 21.52 -6.42
N SER A 59 -2.36 22.55 -7.17
CA SER A 59 -1.44 23.29 -8.04
C SER A 59 -0.33 24.00 -7.27
N ALA A 60 -0.67 24.60 -6.12
CA ALA A 60 0.29 25.19 -5.20
C ALA A 60 1.25 24.14 -4.64
N MET A 61 0.76 22.97 -4.25
CA MET A 61 1.56 21.85 -3.74
C MET A 61 2.57 21.33 -4.77
N VAL A 62 2.17 21.18 -6.04
CA VAL A 62 3.13 20.81 -7.11
C VAL A 62 4.20 21.88 -7.32
N SER A 63 3.83 23.15 -7.22
CA SER A 63 4.78 24.26 -7.35
C SER A 63 5.76 24.30 -6.17
N GLU A 64 5.27 24.03 -4.96
CA GLU A 64 6.08 23.96 -3.74
C GLU A 64 7.09 22.81 -3.79
N MET A 65 6.68 21.63 -4.28
CA MET A 65 7.56 20.46 -4.45
C MET A 65 8.72 20.70 -5.44
N LYS A 66 8.63 21.72 -6.31
CA LYS A 66 9.69 22.09 -7.25
C LYS A 66 10.73 23.03 -6.65
N LYS A 67 10.50 23.57 -5.45
CA LYS A 67 11.42 24.52 -4.82
C LYS A 67 12.65 23.79 -4.29
N ARG A 68 13.82 24.45 -4.36
CA ARG A 68 15.06 23.94 -3.77
C ARG A 68 14.94 23.70 -2.25
N LYS A 69 14.20 24.57 -1.57
CA LYS A 69 13.88 24.45 -0.14
C LYS A 69 12.36 24.31 -0.01
N VAL A 70 11.91 23.06 0.12
CA VAL A 70 10.49 22.71 0.27
C VAL A 70 10.01 23.03 1.68
N ASP A 71 8.89 23.73 1.80
CA ASP A 71 8.17 23.90 3.06
C ASP A 71 7.30 22.68 3.35
N TRP A 72 7.85 21.74 4.11
CA TRP A 72 7.16 20.50 4.47
C TRP A 72 5.93 20.70 5.35
N LYS A 73 5.85 21.81 6.10
CA LYS A 73 4.66 22.12 6.90
C LYS A 73 3.52 22.50 5.96
N GLN A 74 3.80 23.39 5.01
CA GLN A 74 2.83 23.81 4.01
C GLN A 74 2.39 22.64 3.12
N ILE A 75 3.32 21.78 2.68
CA ILE A 75 2.99 20.55 1.94
C ILE A 75 2.04 19.66 2.75
N GLY A 76 2.30 19.48 4.05
CA GLY A 76 1.46 18.67 4.92
C GLY A 76 0.02 19.20 5.02
N GLU A 77 -0.13 20.52 5.18
CA GLU A 77 -1.44 21.17 5.23
C GLU A 77 -2.21 21.02 3.90
N MET A 78 -1.56 21.30 2.77
CA MET A 78 -2.16 21.12 1.44
C MET A 78 -2.53 19.65 1.18
N MET A 79 -1.66 18.70 1.53
CA MET A 79 -1.93 17.27 1.36
C MET A 79 -3.10 16.79 2.22
N SER A 80 -3.26 17.34 3.43
CA SER A 80 -4.39 17.03 4.30
C SER A 80 -5.70 17.57 3.74
N ASN A 81 -5.73 18.85 3.33
CA ASN A 81 -6.93 19.48 2.79
C ASN A 81 -7.41 18.86 1.48
N THR A 82 -6.46 18.42 0.65
CA THR A 82 -6.73 17.84 -0.68
C THR A 82 -6.99 16.33 -0.65
N PHE A 83 -6.95 15.69 0.52
CA PHE A 83 -7.19 14.26 0.65
C PHE A 83 -8.51 13.81 0.00
N PRO A 84 -9.67 14.48 0.21
CA PRO A 84 -10.92 14.08 -0.43
C PRO A 84 -10.86 14.09 -1.96
N LEU A 85 -10.26 15.14 -2.56
CA LEU A 85 -10.09 15.27 -4.00
C LEU A 85 -9.21 14.13 -4.54
N ARG A 86 -8.03 13.95 -3.95
CA ARG A 86 -7.07 12.92 -4.35
C ARG A 86 -7.64 11.51 -4.20
N ARG A 87 -8.32 11.23 -3.08
CA ARG A 87 -8.89 9.90 -2.83
C ARG A 87 -10.03 9.60 -3.79
N LYS A 88 -10.86 10.60 -4.10
CA LYS A 88 -11.91 10.49 -5.12
C LYS A 88 -11.32 10.14 -6.48
N GLU A 89 -10.31 10.89 -6.93
CA GLU A 89 -9.61 10.64 -8.19
C GLU A 89 -9.02 9.21 -8.25
N ILE A 90 -8.25 8.80 -7.22
CA ILE A 90 -7.63 7.47 -7.16
C ILE A 90 -8.66 6.33 -7.20
N VAL A 91 -9.81 6.50 -6.52
CA VAL A 91 -10.81 5.44 -6.37
C VAL A 91 -11.81 5.40 -7.53
N GLU A 92 -12.18 6.56 -8.09
CA GLU A 92 -13.17 6.65 -9.17
C GLU A 92 -12.52 6.52 -10.55
N ASP A 93 -11.37 7.16 -10.77
CA ASP A 93 -10.73 7.21 -12.09
C ASP A 93 -9.70 6.09 -12.30
N GLU A 94 -9.24 5.45 -11.22
CA GLU A 94 -8.21 4.38 -11.20
C GLU A 94 -7.02 4.68 -12.17
N PRO A 95 -6.37 5.86 -12.07
CA PRO A 95 -5.28 6.27 -12.95
C PRO A 95 -4.01 5.44 -12.73
N LEU A 96 -3.09 5.48 -13.70
CA LEU A 96 -1.77 4.86 -13.56
C LEU A 96 -0.97 5.50 -12.42
N VAL A 97 -0.15 4.72 -11.73
CA VAL A 97 0.67 5.21 -10.60
C VAL A 97 1.61 6.34 -11.04
N THR A 98 2.14 6.28 -12.25
CA THR A 98 2.96 7.34 -12.84
C THR A 98 2.17 8.65 -13.02
N GLN A 99 0.92 8.58 -13.44
CA GLN A 99 0.04 9.75 -13.57
C GLN A 99 -0.30 10.34 -12.19
N VAL A 100 -0.56 9.50 -11.19
CA VAL A 100 -0.75 9.95 -9.81
C VAL A 100 0.52 10.61 -9.29
N LYS A 101 1.71 10.09 -9.61
CA LYS A 101 3.01 10.67 -9.23
C LYS A 101 3.24 12.04 -9.82
N ASP A 102 2.87 12.24 -11.07
CA ASP A 102 2.97 13.55 -11.72
C ASP A 102 1.99 14.57 -11.12
N ARG A 103 0.76 14.13 -10.81
CA ARG A 103 -0.31 15.01 -10.31
C ARG A 103 -0.20 15.32 -8.81
N TRP A 104 0.26 14.34 -8.03
CA TRP A 104 0.39 14.36 -6.57
C TRP A 104 1.81 13.98 -6.12
N PRO A 105 2.87 14.68 -6.55
CA PRO A 105 4.25 14.30 -6.29
C PRO A 105 4.59 14.20 -4.80
N ALA A 106 3.97 15.04 -3.96
CA ALA A 106 4.15 15.00 -2.51
C ALA A 106 3.68 13.66 -1.89
N LEU A 107 2.70 12.98 -2.49
CA LEU A 107 2.20 11.67 -2.03
C LEU A 107 3.31 10.62 -1.93
N PHE A 108 4.30 10.71 -2.82
CA PHE A 108 5.39 9.74 -2.92
C PHE A 108 6.58 10.09 -2.02
N SER A 109 6.45 11.11 -1.17
CA SER A 109 7.36 11.31 -0.05
C SER A 109 6.97 10.39 1.11
N GLU A 110 7.96 9.79 1.75
CA GLU A 110 7.76 8.89 2.90
C GLU A 110 6.82 9.45 3.97
N ARG A 111 6.98 10.75 4.31
CA ARG A 111 6.12 11.44 5.29
C ARG A 111 4.65 11.44 4.88
N GLN A 112 4.35 11.60 3.59
CA GLN A 112 2.98 11.64 3.09
C GLN A 112 2.40 10.26 2.85
N ILE A 113 3.23 9.26 2.50
CA ILE A 113 2.82 7.85 2.46
C ILE A 113 2.30 7.43 3.85
N GLU A 114 3.07 7.73 4.90
CA GLU A 114 2.68 7.44 6.28
C GLU A 114 1.39 8.19 6.68
N ALA A 115 1.31 9.49 6.37
CA ALA A 115 0.13 10.29 6.69
C ALA A 115 -1.14 9.80 5.98
N GLU A 116 -1.04 9.38 4.71
CA GLU A 116 -2.16 8.81 3.97
C GLU A 116 -2.59 7.47 4.49
N PHE A 117 -1.62 6.62 4.77
CA PHE A 117 -1.88 5.33 5.35
C PHE A 117 -2.62 5.48 6.69
N ALA A 118 -2.17 6.40 7.54
CA ALA A 118 -2.81 6.68 8.82
C ALA A 118 -4.24 7.24 8.62
N ARG A 119 -4.49 8.12 7.63
CA ARG A 119 -5.85 8.60 7.32
C ARG A 119 -6.80 7.48 6.92
N LEU A 120 -6.32 6.47 6.19
CA LEU A 120 -7.14 5.36 5.70
C LEU A 120 -7.36 4.27 6.76
N THR A 121 -6.38 4.03 7.62
CA THR A 121 -6.35 2.85 8.51
C THR A 121 -6.44 3.18 9.99
N SER A 122 -6.15 4.43 10.37
CA SER A 122 -5.88 4.85 11.76
C SER A 122 -4.71 4.11 12.43
N VAL A 123 -3.81 3.51 11.64
CA VAL A 123 -2.64 2.76 12.11
C VAL A 123 -1.35 3.47 11.73
N ASP A 124 -0.38 3.49 12.64
CA ASP A 124 1.00 3.91 12.35
C ASP A 124 1.66 2.88 11.44
N LEU A 125 1.97 3.28 10.20
CA LEU A 125 2.53 2.42 9.16
C LEU A 125 3.79 1.71 9.63
N LYS A 126 4.80 2.47 10.03
CA LYS A 126 6.10 1.91 10.43
C LYS A 126 6.02 1.29 11.81
N GLY A 127 5.41 1.99 12.77
CA GLY A 127 5.32 1.49 14.14
C GLY A 127 4.66 0.12 14.20
N SER A 128 3.53 -0.07 13.50
CA SER A 128 2.85 -1.37 13.47
C SER A 128 3.63 -2.44 12.69
N PHE A 129 4.23 -2.08 11.55
CA PHE A 129 4.98 -3.03 10.73
C PHE A 129 6.24 -3.54 11.44
N PHE A 130 7.07 -2.65 11.98
CA PHE A 130 8.30 -3.02 12.68
C PHE A 130 8.01 -3.76 13.99
N ALA A 131 7.02 -3.33 14.78
CA ALA A 131 6.62 -4.07 15.97
C ALA A 131 6.16 -5.49 15.64
N GLY A 132 5.42 -5.67 14.54
CA GLY A 132 5.05 -6.99 14.04
C GLY A 132 6.25 -7.83 13.62
N LEU A 133 7.23 -7.24 12.92
CA LEU A 133 8.48 -7.93 12.59
C LEU A 133 9.22 -8.37 13.86
N ASP A 134 9.45 -7.47 14.80
CA ASP A 134 10.13 -7.78 16.06
C ASP A 134 9.44 -8.92 16.83
N GLN A 135 8.10 -8.90 16.85
CA GLN A 135 7.31 -9.91 17.53
C GLN A 135 7.40 -11.30 16.89
N TYR A 136 7.37 -11.37 15.55
CA TYR A 136 7.15 -12.64 14.86
C TYR A 136 8.37 -13.16 14.09
N LEU A 137 9.35 -12.32 13.74
CA LEU A 137 10.44 -12.65 12.81
C LEU A 137 11.23 -13.88 13.24
N ALA A 138 11.59 -13.99 14.53
CA ALA A 138 12.29 -15.16 15.04
C ALA A 138 11.50 -16.46 14.80
N LYS A 139 10.19 -16.43 15.08
CA LYS A 139 9.28 -17.56 14.88
C LYS A 139 9.06 -17.88 13.40
N PHE A 140 9.01 -16.86 12.53
CA PHE A 140 9.00 -17.05 11.08
C PHE A 140 10.23 -17.84 10.63
N LEU A 141 11.41 -17.45 11.09
CA LEU A 141 12.67 -18.11 10.76
C LEU A 141 12.74 -19.55 11.31
N GLU A 142 12.25 -19.80 12.52
CA GLU A 142 12.13 -21.16 13.08
C GLU A 142 11.21 -22.05 12.25
N LEU A 143 9.99 -21.58 11.95
CA LEU A 143 9.03 -22.32 11.13
C LEU A 143 9.54 -22.57 9.72
N TYR A 144 10.36 -21.65 9.20
CA TYR A 144 11.02 -21.80 7.92
C TYR A 144 12.09 -22.90 7.97
N LYS A 145 13.03 -22.83 8.92
CA LYS A 145 14.09 -23.84 9.11
C LYS A 145 13.52 -25.25 9.36
N ALA A 146 12.41 -25.35 10.09
CA ALA A 146 11.73 -26.62 10.33
C ALA A 146 11.10 -27.23 9.06
N LYS A 147 10.85 -26.42 8.03
CA LYS A 147 10.35 -26.86 6.72
C LYS A 147 11.50 -26.94 5.71
N ASN A 148 12.41 -27.90 5.88
CA ASN A 148 13.44 -28.29 4.89
C ASN A 148 12.88 -28.82 3.54
N GLY A 149 11.66 -28.42 3.12
CA GLY A 149 10.97 -28.96 1.94
C GLY A 149 10.36 -27.93 1.00
N ILE A 150 10.51 -26.62 1.24
CA ILE A 150 10.08 -25.60 0.26
C ILE A 150 11.29 -25.21 -0.59
N VAL A 151 11.49 -25.97 -1.66
CA VAL A 151 12.53 -25.80 -2.71
C VAL A 151 12.52 -24.40 -3.34
N ASP A 152 11.46 -23.62 -3.14
CA ASP A 152 11.23 -22.33 -3.79
C ASP A 152 11.84 -21.11 -3.06
N LEU A 153 12.07 -21.18 -1.74
CA LEU A 153 12.75 -20.08 -1.04
C LEU A 153 14.27 -20.26 -0.99
N THR A 154 14.79 -21.48 -1.12
CA THR A 154 16.23 -21.68 -1.38
C THR A 154 16.61 -21.06 -2.72
N ARG A 155 15.67 -21.05 -3.68
CA ARG A 155 15.81 -20.31 -4.93
C ARG A 155 15.73 -18.79 -4.71
N LEU A 156 14.86 -18.31 -3.82
CA LEU A 156 14.78 -16.88 -3.44
C LEU A 156 16.01 -16.41 -2.64
N MET A 157 16.59 -17.28 -1.80
CA MET A 157 17.89 -17.09 -1.15
C MET A 157 19.06 -17.22 -2.12
N ARG A 158 18.92 -18.03 -3.18
CA ARG A 158 19.91 -18.10 -4.28
C ARG A 158 19.83 -16.87 -5.18
N CYS A 159 18.64 -16.30 -5.42
CA CYS A 159 18.47 -15.00 -6.05
C CYS A 159 19.04 -13.84 -5.22
N LEU A 160 19.18 -14.01 -3.90
CA LEU A 160 19.95 -13.08 -3.05
C LEU A 160 21.47 -13.27 -3.21
N ASN A 161 21.93 -14.36 -3.82
CA ASN A 161 23.34 -14.73 -3.96
C ASN A 161 23.79 -14.87 -5.43
N ASP A 162 22.90 -14.63 -6.41
CA ASP A 162 23.19 -14.72 -7.84
C ASP A 162 23.39 -13.31 -8.40
N ASP A 163 24.63 -13.04 -8.84
CA ASP A 163 25.03 -11.85 -9.58
C ASP A 163 24.38 -11.87 -10.96
N ALA A 164 23.16 -11.32 -11.07
CA ALA A 164 22.57 -10.99 -12.35
C ALA A 164 22.78 -9.50 -12.64
N THR A 165 23.77 -9.21 -13.47
CA THR A 165 23.96 -7.92 -14.13
C THR A 165 22.99 -7.82 -15.31
N ASP A 166 21.82 -7.22 -15.13
CA ASP A 166 20.96 -6.83 -16.26
C ASP A 166 20.40 -5.41 -16.05
N ASP A 167 20.32 -4.66 -17.15
CA ASP A 167 19.88 -3.27 -17.23
C ASP A 167 18.53 -3.01 -16.55
N GLU A 168 18.38 -1.86 -15.86
CA GLU A 168 17.20 -1.47 -15.07
C GLU A 168 15.85 -1.63 -15.81
N ASP A 169 15.82 -1.34 -17.12
CA ASP A 169 14.62 -1.40 -17.96
C ASP A 169 14.18 -2.84 -18.30
N THR A 170 15.08 -3.83 -18.20
CA THR A 170 14.74 -5.23 -18.47
C THR A 170 14.23 -5.94 -17.20
N PHE A 171 14.64 -5.47 -16.02
CA PHE A 171 14.38 -6.10 -14.73
C PHE A 171 12.96 -5.88 -14.19
N THR A 172 12.38 -4.69 -14.40
CA THR A 172 11.03 -4.36 -13.90
C THR A 172 9.91 -4.83 -14.81
N ARG A 173 10.24 -5.27 -16.03
CA ARG A 173 9.27 -5.66 -17.05
C ARG A 173 8.44 -6.87 -16.60
N GLY A 174 7.12 -6.69 -16.53
CA GLY A 174 6.19 -7.68 -16.00
C GLY A 174 6.07 -7.71 -14.46
N MET A 175 6.87 -6.94 -13.73
CA MET A 175 6.78 -6.80 -12.28
C MET A 175 5.74 -5.72 -11.91
N LYS A 176 4.52 -6.15 -11.62
CA LYS A 176 3.42 -5.22 -11.28
C LYS A 176 3.56 -4.58 -9.90
N VAL A 177 4.07 -5.31 -8.92
CA VAL A 177 4.23 -4.84 -7.54
C VAL A 177 5.40 -5.57 -6.92
N GLY A 178 6.34 -4.84 -6.32
CA GLY A 178 7.28 -5.43 -5.36
C GLY A 178 8.46 -4.53 -5.04
N VAL A 179 9.49 -5.16 -4.47
CA VAL A 179 10.70 -4.51 -4.00
C VAL A 179 11.89 -5.11 -4.75
N VAL A 180 12.73 -4.24 -5.29
CA VAL A 180 13.96 -4.59 -6.02
C VAL A 180 15.15 -4.17 -5.16
N MET A 181 16.21 -4.96 -5.17
CA MET A 181 17.46 -4.65 -4.48
C MET A 181 18.59 -4.59 -5.50
N VAL A 182 19.43 -3.58 -5.37
CA VAL A 182 20.69 -3.47 -6.09
C VAL A 182 21.81 -3.85 -5.14
N LYS A 183 22.69 -4.75 -5.58
CA LYS A 183 23.79 -5.28 -4.78
C LYS A 183 25.14 -4.95 -5.41
N ASP A 184 26.14 -4.73 -4.55
CA ASP A 184 27.57 -4.76 -4.90
C ASP A 184 28.20 -5.92 -4.12
N GLY A 185 28.34 -7.08 -4.77
CA GLY A 185 28.68 -8.32 -4.08
C GLY A 185 27.64 -8.68 -3.01
N GLU A 186 28.06 -8.80 -1.75
CA GLU A 186 27.16 -9.15 -0.64
C GLU A 186 26.39 -7.94 -0.08
N ASP A 187 26.85 -6.71 -0.36
CA ASP A 187 26.29 -5.49 0.20
C ASP A 187 25.09 -5.00 -0.61
N ILE A 188 24.02 -4.59 0.09
CA ILE A 188 22.85 -3.94 -0.53
C ILE A 188 23.17 -2.45 -0.66
N ILE A 189 23.25 -1.96 -1.90
CA ILE A 189 23.53 -0.55 -2.20
C ILE A 189 22.23 0.26 -2.23
N ASP A 190 21.20 -0.30 -2.86
CA ASP A 190 19.91 0.35 -3.02
C ASP A 190 18.76 -0.64 -2.92
N THR A 191 17.62 -0.14 -2.46
CA THR A 191 16.33 -0.81 -2.54
C THR A 191 15.31 0.12 -3.16
N SER A 192 14.54 -0.40 -4.10
CA SER A 192 13.57 0.36 -4.88
C SER A 192 12.19 -0.31 -4.81
N VAL A 193 11.13 0.50 -4.77
CA VAL A 193 9.73 0.02 -4.82
C VAL A 193 9.21 0.17 -6.24
N VAL A 194 8.75 -0.93 -6.82
CA VAL A 194 8.17 -0.99 -8.16
C VAL A 194 6.66 -1.17 -8.07
N LEU A 195 5.92 -0.32 -8.78
CA LEU A 195 4.47 -0.45 -8.99
C LEU A 195 4.17 -0.20 -10.48
N GLU A 196 3.32 -1.03 -11.05
CA GLU A 196 2.93 -0.96 -12.47
C GLU A 196 4.13 -0.92 -13.41
N GLU A 197 5.13 -1.77 -13.14
CA GLU A 197 6.36 -1.90 -13.94
C GLU A 197 7.26 -0.64 -13.92
N ALA A 198 6.94 0.35 -13.08
CA ALA A 198 7.72 1.57 -12.90
C ALA A 198 8.37 1.63 -11.52
N VAL A 199 9.62 2.12 -11.46
CA VAL A 199 10.29 2.45 -10.20
C VAL A 199 9.63 3.69 -9.59
N ILE A 200 8.96 3.50 -8.45
CA ILE A 200 8.18 4.55 -7.79
C ILE A 200 8.98 5.23 -6.69
N LEU A 201 9.68 4.46 -5.87
CA LEU A 201 10.61 4.93 -4.84
C LEU A 201 11.97 4.30 -5.08
N SER A 202 13.03 5.05 -4.86
CA SER A 202 14.43 4.62 -4.89
C SER A 202 15.15 5.08 -3.63
N ASP A 203 16.42 4.73 -3.49
CA ASP A 203 17.31 5.17 -2.40
C ASP A 203 16.84 4.69 -1.01
N LEU A 204 16.19 3.52 -0.97
CA LEU A 204 15.75 2.89 0.27
C LEU A 204 16.88 2.01 0.78
N LYS A 205 17.49 2.40 1.90
CA LYS A 205 18.70 1.74 2.44
C LYS A 205 18.47 0.33 3.00
N ASP A 206 17.21 -0.11 3.11
CA ASP A 206 16.88 -1.39 3.69
C ASP A 206 15.53 -1.95 3.20
N ILE A 207 15.47 -3.28 3.16
CA ILE A 207 14.32 -4.06 2.68
C ILE A 207 13.07 -3.85 3.56
N PRO A 208 13.15 -3.92 4.90
CA PRO A 208 11.96 -3.71 5.75
C PRO A 208 11.28 -2.36 5.50
N ARG A 209 12.06 -1.28 5.38
CA ARG A 209 11.53 0.04 5.05
C ARG A 209 10.88 0.08 3.68
N ALA A 210 11.48 -0.53 2.67
CA ALA A 210 10.87 -0.62 1.34
C ALA A 210 9.53 -1.37 1.36
N PHE A 211 9.43 -2.48 2.11
CA PHE A 211 8.16 -3.18 2.28
C PHE A 211 7.12 -2.37 3.06
N ALA A 212 7.52 -1.64 4.11
CA ALA A 212 6.62 -0.76 4.84
C ALA A 212 6.06 0.34 3.92
N LEU A 213 6.90 1.00 3.13
CA LEU A 213 6.46 2.03 2.19
C LEU A 213 5.62 1.48 1.05
N LEU A 214 5.97 0.30 0.52
CA LEU A 214 5.13 -0.42 -0.44
C LEU A 214 3.73 -0.68 0.15
N MET A 215 3.67 -1.15 1.40
CA MET A 215 2.41 -1.38 2.10
C MET A 215 1.57 -0.09 2.21
N GLY A 216 2.22 1.01 2.55
CA GLY A 216 1.62 2.34 2.58
C GLY A 216 1.05 2.78 1.23
N LEU A 217 1.85 2.64 0.16
CA LEU A 217 1.46 3.00 -1.21
C LEU A 217 0.29 2.15 -1.73
N LEU A 218 0.27 0.85 -1.45
CA LEU A 218 -0.84 -0.02 -1.87
C LEU A 218 -2.18 0.45 -1.30
N PHE A 219 -2.19 1.02 -0.09
CA PHE A 219 -3.38 1.59 0.53
C PHE A 219 -3.72 2.96 -0.05
N ALA A 220 -2.73 3.86 -0.06
CA ALA A 220 -2.89 5.23 -0.55
C ALA A 220 -3.42 5.26 -1.99
N LEU A 221 -2.84 4.43 -2.87
CA LEU A 221 -3.16 4.30 -4.28
C LEU A 221 -4.30 3.32 -4.58
N ASN A 222 -4.91 2.72 -3.54
CA ASN A 222 -6.01 1.77 -3.70
C ASN A 222 -5.68 0.53 -4.57
N ILE A 223 -4.41 0.11 -4.63
CA ILE A 223 -3.94 -0.98 -5.49
C ILE A 223 -4.20 -2.34 -4.84
N ASP A 224 -4.90 -3.24 -5.53
CA ASP A 224 -5.14 -4.60 -5.05
C ASP A 224 -3.83 -5.40 -4.88
N TYR A 225 -3.82 -6.35 -3.93
CA TYR A 225 -2.68 -7.26 -3.80
C TYR A 225 -2.57 -8.16 -5.05
N PRO A 226 -1.34 -8.36 -5.59
CA PRO A 226 -1.10 -9.34 -6.63
C PRO A 226 -1.65 -10.71 -6.23
N LYS A 227 -2.29 -11.42 -7.16
CA LYS A 227 -2.99 -12.68 -6.84
C LYS A 227 -2.03 -13.74 -6.32
N GLU A 228 -0.82 -13.74 -6.85
CA GLU A 228 0.30 -14.62 -6.54
C GLU A 228 0.81 -14.37 -5.12
N LEU A 229 0.78 -13.12 -4.67
CA LEU A 229 1.28 -12.67 -3.36
C LEU A 229 0.18 -12.34 -2.36
N ARG A 230 -1.09 -12.64 -2.67
CA ARG A 230 -2.25 -12.24 -1.86
C ARG A 230 -2.13 -12.64 -0.40
N TYR A 231 -1.59 -13.83 -0.13
CA TYR A 231 -1.43 -14.35 1.23
C TYR A 231 -0.24 -13.72 1.95
N THR A 232 0.82 -13.36 1.22
CA THR A 232 1.96 -12.63 1.77
C THR A 232 1.51 -11.26 2.27
N PHE A 233 0.81 -10.49 1.44
CA PHE A 233 0.27 -9.20 1.83
C PHE A 233 -0.81 -9.31 2.91
N GLU A 234 -1.64 -10.36 2.89
CA GLU A 234 -2.59 -10.63 3.97
C GLU A 234 -1.88 -10.94 5.30
N VAL A 235 -0.77 -11.67 5.30
CA VAL A 235 0.05 -11.89 6.52
C VAL A 235 0.62 -10.57 7.02
N ILE A 236 1.21 -9.75 6.14
CA ILE A 236 1.75 -8.45 6.54
C ILE A 236 0.65 -7.59 7.18
N GLN A 237 -0.48 -7.44 6.48
CA GLN A 237 -1.60 -6.62 6.95
C GLN A 237 -2.21 -7.15 8.25
N LYS A 238 -2.54 -8.45 8.32
CA LYS A 238 -3.36 -9.04 9.39
C LYS A 238 -2.56 -9.52 10.59
N VAL A 239 -1.33 -9.97 10.35
CA VAL A 239 -0.48 -10.58 11.39
C VAL A 239 0.54 -9.57 11.89
N LEU A 240 1.29 -8.93 10.98
CA LEU A 240 2.31 -7.97 11.41
C LEU A 240 1.66 -6.66 11.87
N MET A 241 0.77 -6.08 11.06
CA MET A 241 0.21 -4.75 11.33
C MET A 241 -1.14 -4.78 12.06
N ASN A 242 -1.75 -5.96 12.24
CA ASN A 242 -3.03 -6.16 12.92
C ASN A 242 -4.21 -5.32 12.35
N ILE A 243 -4.23 -5.09 11.03
CA ILE A 243 -5.24 -4.24 10.37
C ILE A 243 -6.46 -5.05 9.94
N GLY A 244 -7.66 -4.59 10.29
CA GLY A 244 -8.92 -5.23 9.91
C GLY A 244 -9.24 -6.50 10.72
N GLY A 245 -8.78 -6.55 11.97
CA GLY A 245 -9.21 -7.49 13.00
C GLY A 245 -8.79 -8.95 12.80
N GLY A 246 -9.46 -9.86 13.52
CA GLY A 246 -9.19 -11.31 13.48
C GLY A 246 -9.65 -12.02 12.20
N GLN A 247 -10.32 -11.32 11.29
CA GLN A 247 -10.81 -11.89 10.04
C GLN A 247 -9.66 -11.98 9.03
N CYS A 248 -9.18 -13.20 8.81
CA CYS A 248 -8.22 -13.55 7.78
C CYS A 248 -8.65 -14.87 7.10
N SER A 249 -8.07 -15.16 5.94
CA SER A 249 -8.29 -16.42 5.24
C SER A 249 -7.89 -17.61 6.11
N SER A 250 -8.49 -18.79 5.87
CA SER A 250 -8.20 -20.00 6.64
C SER A 250 -6.70 -20.35 6.65
N LEU A 251 -6.01 -20.10 5.54
CA LEU A 251 -4.57 -20.30 5.41
C LEU A 251 -3.78 -19.36 6.33
N VAL A 252 -4.10 -18.06 6.32
CA VAL A 252 -3.44 -17.06 7.18
C VAL A 252 -3.80 -17.27 8.64
N HIS A 253 -5.03 -17.67 8.95
CA HIS A 253 -5.44 -18.01 10.31
C HIS A 253 -4.65 -19.21 10.86
N GLY A 254 -4.54 -20.29 10.08
CA GLY A 254 -3.73 -21.45 10.46
C GLY A 254 -2.24 -21.12 10.56
N PHE A 255 -1.75 -20.17 9.76
CA PHE A 255 -0.39 -19.67 9.88
C PHE A 255 -0.17 -18.82 11.15
N ARG A 256 -1.04 -17.86 11.42
CA ARG A 256 -1.04 -17.05 12.65
C ARG A 256 -1.06 -17.92 13.90
N ASN A 257 -1.89 -18.96 13.94
CA ASN A 257 -1.94 -19.88 15.07
C ASN A 257 -0.64 -20.65 15.27
N ARG A 258 0.10 -20.99 14.20
CA ARG A 258 1.42 -21.61 14.32
C ARG A 258 2.46 -20.63 14.87
N LEU A 259 2.38 -19.35 14.51
CA LEU A 259 3.26 -18.33 15.06
C LEU A 259 3.03 -18.13 16.56
N LEU A 260 1.77 -18.14 17.00
CA LEU A 260 1.38 -17.91 18.39
C LEU A 260 1.58 -19.13 19.32
N ARG A 261 1.87 -20.32 18.78
CA ARG A 261 2.18 -21.51 19.60
C ARG A 261 3.49 -21.29 20.35
N LYS A 262 3.45 -21.32 21.69
CA LYS A 262 4.68 -21.39 22.50
C LYS A 262 5.41 -22.70 22.15
N THR A 263 6.71 -22.60 21.89
CA THR A 263 7.57 -23.79 21.82
C THR A 263 7.57 -24.38 23.24
N MET A 264 7.09 -25.62 23.39
CA MET A 264 7.15 -26.34 24.67
C MET A 264 8.60 -26.60 25.05
#